data_AF-A2DPR7-F1
#
_entry.id   AF-A2DPR7-F1
#
_cell.length_a   1.000
_cell.length_b   1.000
_cell.length_c   1.000
_cell.angle_alpha   90.00
_cell.angle_beta   90.00
_cell.angle_gamma   90.00
#
_symmetry.space_group_name_H-M   'P 1'
#
loop_
_entity.id
_entity.type
_entity.pdbx_description
1 polymer ?
#
loop_
_entity_poly.entity_id
_entity_poly.type
_entity_poly.pdbx_seq_one_letter_code
_entity_poly.pdbx_strand_id
1 'polypeptide(L)'
;MESVGNKQTEVNPVNVTGVERIDREMLKGDIMEITGKWPINSSKDVEFFQNKFTKVQYIMSDNPNLKQILSEYVDGNPIALDLEWHPFNPSAGVCLFQLCSSHGCLLIKRESKKQCNDLLNFLTTNQFFMKDIASDIKMLRTTFGQDFTFKVCDVAAQILRRNHLKEGFDEMVAQFCSDTPCGEFKNKKISRSKWNLKLSPCQILYAANDAVALYACLQGFEKYQGSPLAFENPVEKAPKEKRIRENKQNRNKTTERKQKKPSTEEDSDSQKEDIIETDEKVSAEVPQPEKSKGYKIKAKHTRRKKYEADQNELEEIRRLGPSFYINLNGGSEIKFEELPKFVNSYNQTWNHTELTIEFSKGIFTKIKCVYSFDFELQKKLDEIDDNSTMSLQVMWKQVQSEPSIGLIAICSSKGCLLIQCLSGTTCDALNNFIASHKFVYLEKQDLSFVVKKMFGQNFEIPVDSNKMKLLHEYVHTKILQTHQMVFANWNKRNYSNSMVIFVANEVSYLYHFVMSHQ
;
A
#
# COMPACT_ATOMS: atom_id res chain seq x y z
N MET A 1 34.41 0.30 -31.62
CA MET A 1 33.27 0.78 -30.81
C MET A 1 33.66 0.60 -29.36
N GLU A 2 34.23 1.63 -28.74
CA GLU A 2 34.58 1.62 -27.33
C GLU A 2 33.29 1.73 -26.51
N SER A 3 33.01 0.71 -25.68
CA SER A 3 31.91 0.76 -24.74
C SER A 3 32.25 1.77 -23.66
N VAL A 4 31.61 2.94 -23.69
CA VAL A 4 31.65 3.90 -22.59
C VAL A 4 30.97 3.25 -21.40
N GLY A 5 31.76 2.66 -20.51
CA GLY A 5 31.27 2.10 -19.25
C GLY A 5 30.70 3.21 -18.39
N ASN A 6 29.39 3.19 -18.16
CA ASN A 6 28.74 4.01 -17.15
C ASN A 6 29.30 3.63 -15.77
N LYS A 7 30.33 4.35 -15.31
CA LYS A 7 30.72 4.32 -13.91
C LYS A 7 29.56 4.93 -13.12
N GLN A 8 28.76 4.10 -12.47
CA GLN A 8 27.85 4.58 -11.42
C GLN A 8 28.71 5.26 -10.36
N THR A 9 28.54 6.57 -10.23
CA THR A 9 29.10 7.33 -9.12
C THR A 9 28.45 6.84 -7.84
N GLU A 10 29.26 6.22 -6.97
CA GLU A 10 28.85 5.78 -5.66
C GLU A 10 28.39 7.02 -4.86
N VAL A 11 27.09 7.12 -4.61
CA VAL A 11 26.52 8.23 -3.84
C VAL A 11 26.78 7.94 -2.36
N ASN A 12 27.63 8.76 -1.74
CA ASN A 12 27.94 8.62 -0.33
C ASN A 12 26.73 9.02 0.52
N PRO A 13 26.28 8.17 1.47
CA PRO A 13 25.17 8.51 2.36
C PRO A 13 25.41 9.80 3.15
N VAL A 14 24.38 10.63 3.29
CA VAL A 14 24.44 11.89 4.02
C VAL A 14 24.15 11.65 5.50
N ASN A 15 25.15 11.80 6.38
CA ASN A 15 24.97 11.59 7.83
C ASN A 15 24.61 12.91 8.55
N VAL A 16 23.42 12.97 9.16
CA VAL A 16 22.93 14.18 9.84
C VAL A 16 23.16 14.20 11.36
N THR A 17 23.99 13.30 11.87
CA THR A 17 24.33 13.26 13.32
C THR A 17 25.11 14.51 13.70
N GLY A 18 24.68 15.22 14.75
CA GLY A 18 25.34 16.45 15.22
C GLY A 18 25.14 17.67 14.32
N VAL A 19 24.46 17.53 13.18
CA VAL A 19 24.15 18.63 12.27
C VAL A 19 22.97 19.45 12.80
N GLU A 20 23.11 20.74 13.03
CA GLU A 20 22.01 21.59 13.52
C GLU A 20 21.08 22.05 12.39
N ARG A 21 21.59 22.10 11.16
CA ARG A 21 20.90 22.63 9.99
C ARG A 21 21.09 21.71 8.78
N ILE A 22 19.98 21.30 8.16
CA ILE A 22 19.94 20.48 6.96
C ILE A 22 19.50 21.38 5.81
N ASP A 23 20.45 21.76 4.95
CA ASP A 23 20.19 22.57 3.77
C ASP A 23 19.72 21.74 2.57
N ARG A 24 19.31 22.42 1.51
CA ARG A 24 18.86 21.78 0.27
C ARG A 24 19.90 20.85 -0.36
N GLU A 25 21.20 21.12 -0.23
CA GLU A 25 22.24 20.30 -0.86
C GLU A 25 22.29 18.91 -0.23
N MET A 26 22.06 18.83 1.09
CA MET A 26 21.91 17.58 1.82
C MET A 26 20.62 16.82 1.47
N LEU A 27 19.64 17.48 0.84
CA LEU A 27 18.31 16.95 0.51
C LEU A 27 18.15 16.58 -0.98
N LYS A 28 19.16 16.86 -1.82
CA LYS A 28 19.11 16.59 -3.28
C LYS A 28 19.07 15.11 -3.66
N GLY A 29 19.57 14.23 -2.79
CA GLY A 29 19.60 12.78 -3.00
C GLY A 29 18.27 12.10 -2.68
N ASP A 30 18.24 10.77 -2.78
CA ASP A 30 17.12 9.99 -2.25
C ASP A 30 17.11 10.18 -0.72
N ILE A 31 15.96 10.51 -0.14
CA ILE A 31 15.79 10.64 1.31
C ILE A 31 16.26 9.39 2.08
N MET A 32 16.26 8.22 1.44
CA MET A 32 16.79 6.97 2.00
C MET A 32 18.32 6.97 2.21
N GLU A 33 19.06 7.85 1.54
CA GLU A 33 20.51 8.04 1.70
C GLU A 33 20.83 8.89 2.94
N ILE A 34 19.83 9.51 3.56
CA ILE A 34 20.00 10.28 4.80
C ILE A 34 20.06 9.34 6.00
N THR A 35 21.21 9.32 6.65
CA THR A 35 21.57 8.42 7.76
C THR A 35 21.94 9.21 9.02
N GLY A 36 22.25 8.49 10.11
CA GLY A 36 22.69 9.07 11.37
C GLY A 36 21.65 9.02 12.48
N LYS A 37 21.76 9.95 13.43
CA LYS A 37 20.90 10.03 14.63
C LYS A 37 20.22 11.40 14.73
N TRP A 38 18.93 11.37 15.04
CA TRP A 38 18.16 12.53 15.47
C TRP A 38 17.63 12.26 16.88
N PRO A 39 18.24 12.84 17.92
CA PRO A 39 17.82 12.60 19.31
C PRO A 39 16.38 13.05 19.57
N ILE A 40 15.67 12.31 20.43
CA ILE A 40 14.42 12.79 21.03
C ILE A 40 14.73 14.03 21.88
N ASN A 41 13.78 14.97 21.93
CA ASN A 41 13.91 16.28 22.58
C ASN A 41 14.97 17.19 21.94
N SER A 42 15.20 17.03 20.64
CA SER A 42 16.08 17.93 19.86
C SER A 42 15.33 18.54 18.68
N SER A 43 15.87 19.65 18.17
CA SER A 43 15.40 20.29 16.95
C SER A 43 16.53 20.48 15.95
N LYS A 44 16.19 20.56 14.67
CA LYS A 44 17.08 21.01 13.59
C LYS A 44 16.32 21.95 12.67
N ASP A 45 17.03 22.86 12.00
CA ASP A 45 16.47 23.68 10.94
C ASP A 45 16.61 22.95 9.60
N VAL A 46 15.52 22.82 8.84
CA VAL A 46 15.48 22.06 7.58
C VAL A 46 14.94 22.91 6.44
N GLU A 47 15.66 22.93 5.32
CA GLU A 47 15.26 23.66 4.10
C GLU A 47 14.32 22.83 3.22
N PHE A 48 13.06 22.62 3.64
CA PHE A 48 12.09 21.88 2.81
C PHE A 48 11.74 22.62 1.51
N PHE A 49 11.79 23.95 1.53
CA PHE A 49 11.50 24.84 0.41
C PHE A 49 12.64 25.84 0.23
N GLN A 50 12.90 26.24 -1.02
CA GLN A 50 14.09 27.01 -1.35
C GLN A 50 14.20 28.31 -0.52
N ASN A 51 15.33 28.48 0.17
CA ASN A 51 15.66 29.58 1.08
C ASN A 51 14.70 29.72 2.27
N LYS A 52 13.95 28.68 2.63
CA LYS A 52 13.03 28.68 3.77
C LYS A 52 13.38 27.56 4.74
N PHE A 53 13.85 27.95 5.92
CA PHE A 53 14.20 27.03 6.98
C PHE A 53 13.03 26.85 7.93
N THR A 54 12.65 25.59 8.14
CA THR A 54 11.62 25.19 9.08
C THR A 54 12.28 24.47 10.25
N LYS A 55 12.02 24.96 11.46
CA LYS A 55 12.45 24.27 12.69
C LYS A 55 11.64 22.98 12.85
N VAL A 56 12.31 21.83 12.86
CA VAL A 56 11.71 20.52 13.10
C VAL A 56 12.08 20.07 14.51
N GLN A 57 11.11 20.02 15.41
CA GLN A 57 11.30 19.55 16.78
C GLN A 57 10.74 18.13 16.94
N TYR A 58 11.53 17.23 17.51
CA TYR A 58 11.14 15.83 17.73
C TYR A 58 11.08 15.49 19.21
N ILE A 59 9.90 15.16 19.74
CA ILE A 59 9.67 14.89 21.16
C ILE A 59 8.86 13.61 21.38
N MET A 60 8.79 13.17 22.63
CA MET A 60 7.88 12.12 23.08
C MET A 60 6.60 12.71 23.67
N SER A 61 5.50 11.96 23.59
CA SER A 61 4.19 12.35 24.13
C SER A 61 4.14 12.43 25.67
N ASP A 62 5.15 11.93 26.36
CA ASP A 62 5.30 12.00 27.81
C ASP A 62 6.31 13.08 28.25
N ASN A 63 6.76 13.93 27.32
CA ASN A 63 7.62 15.06 27.64
C ASN A 63 6.91 15.93 28.71
N PRO A 64 7.56 16.24 29.85
CA PRO A 64 6.93 16.98 30.95
C PRO A 64 6.53 18.41 30.57
N ASN A 65 7.14 18.96 29.52
CA ASN A 65 6.85 20.29 28.98
C ASN A 65 5.91 20.23 27.77
N LEU A 66 5.28 19.09 27.48
CA LEU A 66 4.44 18.93 26.28
C LEU A 66 3.37 20.01 26.18
N LYS A 67 2.66 20.32 27.28
CA LYS A 67 1.64 21.37 27.29
C LYS A 67 2.19 22.74 26.91
N GLN A 68 3.37 23.10 27.42
CA GLN A 68 4.04 24.36 27.09
C GLN A 68 4.46 24.37 25.63
N ILE A 69 5.12 23.31 25.16
CA ILE A 69 5.56 23.18 23.77
C ILE A 69 4.36 23.29 22.83
N LEU A 70 3.25 22.61 23.11
CA LEU A 70 2.02 22.70 22.32
C LEU A 70 1.48 24.13 22.26
N SER A 71 1.53 24.89 23.36
CA SER A 71 1.07 26.29 23.37
C SER A 71 1.91 27.22 22.51
N GLU A 72 3.20 26.92 22.30
CA GLU A 72 4.09 27.69 21.41
C GLU A 72 3.67 27.57 19.95
N TYR A 73 2.97 26.49 19.56
CA TYR A 73 2.52 26.28 18.19
C TYR A 73 1.16 26.94 17.88
N VAL A 74 0.51 27.56 18.88
CA VAL A 74 -0.77 28.27 18.71
C VAL A 74 -0.50 29.73 18.35
N ASP A 75 -0.60 30.06 17.05
CA ASP A 75 -0.30 31.39 16.51
C ASP A 75 -1.53 32.12 15.93
N GLY A 76 -2.73 31.58 16.17
CA GLY A 76 -3.99 32.09 15.64
C GLY A 76 -4.34 31.59 14.23
N ASN A 77 -3.43 30.89 13.54
CA ASN A 77 -3.72 30.23 12.28
C ASN A 77 -4.11 28.76 12.50
N PRO A 78 -4.83 28.15 11.54
CA PRO A 78 -5.02 26.71 11.53
C PRO A 78 -3.70 25.95 11.49
N ILE A 79 -3.66 24.80 12.18
CA ILE A 79 -2.48 23.94 12.27
C ILE A 79 -2.59 22.81 11.26
N ALA A 80 -1.56 22.60 10.43
CA ALA A 80 -1.51 21.44 9.56
C ALA A 80 -1.24 20.19 10.41
N LEU A 81 -2.04 19.14 10.21
CA LEU A 81 -1.93 17.88 10.93
C LEU A 81 -1.77 16.71 9.96
N ASP A 82 -0.85 15.82 10.26
CA ASP A 82 -0.73 14.50 9.62
C ASP A 82 -0.37 13.43 10.66
N LEU A 83 -0.68 12.16 10.39
CA LEU A 83 -0.51 11.06 11.33
C LEU A 83 0.20 9.87 10.69
N GLU A 84 1.03 9.20 11.50
CA GLU A 84 1.59 7.91 11.12
C GLU A 84 1.26 6.84 12.16
N TRP A 85 0.97 5.62 11.70
CA TRP A 85 0.56 4.49 12.54
C TRP A 85 1.23 3.18 12.10
N HIS A 86 1.15 2.15 12.94
CA HIS A 86 1.76 0.86 12.60
C HIS A 86 0.97 0.16 11.48
N PRO A 87 1.56 -0.08 10.29
CA PRO A 87 0.81 -0.58 9.13
C PRO A 87 0.25 -1.99 9.34
N PHE A 88 0.90 -2.80 10.18
CA PHE A 88 0.47 -4.17 10.47
C PHE A 88 -0.21 -4.34 11.84
N ASN A 89 -0.46 -3.25 12.56
CA ASN A 89 -1.05 -3.30 13.91
C ASN A 89 -1.94 -2.05 14.14
N PRO A 90 -3.09 -1.96 13.46
CA PRO A 90 -3.96 -0.80 13.54
C PRO A 90 -4.56 -0.59 14.94
N SER A 91 -4.65 -1.63 15.78
CA SER A 91 -5.10 -1.49 17.17
C SER A 91 -4.11 -0.73 18.04
N ALA A 92 -2.86 -0.55 17.58
CA ALA A 92 -1.93 0.35 18.22
C ALA A 92 -2.40 1.79 18.15
N GLY A 93 -3.18 2.21 17.14
CA GLY A 93 -3.55 3.61 16.91
C GLY A 93 -2.39 4.45 16.35
N VAL A 94 -2.47 5.76 16.54
CA VAL A 94 -1.47 6.73 16.07
C VAL A 94 -0.14 6.52 16.78
N CYS A 95 0.96 6.44 16.03
CA CYS A 95 2.32 6.31 16.56
C CYS A 95 3.10 7.63 16.56
N LEU A 96 2.80 8.52 15.61
CA LEU A 96 3.44 9.82 15.46
C LEU A 96 2.40 10.85 15.04
N PHE A 97 2.40 12.00 15.72
CA PHE A 97 1.64 13.18 15.33
C PHE A 97 2.59 14.18 14.69
N GLN A 98 2.17 14.78 13.59
CA GLN A 98 2.93 15.77 12.83
C GLN A 98 2.11 17.06 12.83
N LEU A 99 2.56 18.06 13.57
CA LEU A 99 1.89 19.36 13.68
C LEU A 99 2.77 20.41 13.01
N CYS A 100 2.20 21.26 12.16
CA CYS A 100 2.94 22.38 11.58
C CYS A 100 2.14 23.68 11.68
N SER A 101 2.81 24.73 12.15
CA SER A 101 2.32 26.11 12.22
C SER A 101 3.42 27.08 11.78
N SER A 102 3.24 28.39 11.98
CA SER A 102 4.28 29.37 11.61
C SER A 102 5.55 29.24 12.44
N HIS A 103 5.50 28.55 13.58
CA HIS A 103 6.65 28.28 14.45
C HIS A 103 7.50 27.09 14.00
N GLY A 104 7.06 26.34 12.99
CA GLY A 104 7.76 25.19 12.43
C GLY A 104 6.95 23.91 12.51
N CYS A 105 7.64 22.77 12.56
CA CYS A 105 7.04 21.44 12.64
C CYS A 105 7.38 20.75 13.97
N LEU A 106 6.35 20.25 14.65
CA LEU A 106 6.46 19.44 15.86
C LEU A 106 6.07 18.01 15.56
N LEU A 107 7.01 17.11 15.79
CA LEU A 107 6.82 15.66 15.72
C LEU A 107 6.70 15.09 17.12
N ILE A 108 5.53 14.56 17.45
CA ILE A 108 5.24 13.98 18.77
C ILE A 108 5.11 12.47 18.63
N LYS A 109 6.15 11.75 19.04
CA LYS A 109 6.12 10.29 19.08
C LYS A 109 5.33 9.83 20.30
N ARG A 110 4.31 9.02 20.07
CA ARG A 110 3.50 8.48 21.17
C ARG A 110 4.16 7.26 21.80
N GLU A 111 4.24 7.26 23.13
CA GLU A 111 4.53 6.05 23.89
C GLU A 111 3.27 5.17 23.93
N SER A 112 3.39 3.92 23.47
CA SER A 112 2.24 3.01 23.42
C SER A 112 1.63 2.83 24.82
N LYS A 113 0.30 2.82 24.91
CA LYS A 113 -0.51 2.57 26.12
C LYS A 113 -0.66 3.74 27.10
N LYS A 114 0.06 4.85 26.95
CA LYS A 114 -0.14 6.03 27.80
C LYS A 114 -1.17 6.97 27.18
N GLN A 115 -2.19 7.35 27.95
CA GLN A 115 -3.07 8.45 27.56
C GLN A 115 -2.30 9.76 27.63
N CYS A 116 -2.46 10.61 26.62
CA CYS A 116 -1.79 11.90 26.53
C CYS A 116 -2.87 12.99 26.58
N ASN A 117 -3.31 13.33 27.79
CA ASN A 117 -4.42 14.27 27.99
C ASN A 117 -4.09 15.68 27.47
N ASP A 118 -2.84 16.11 27.56
CA ASP A 118 -2.43 17.41 27.00
C ASP A 118 -2.60 17.45 25.48
N LEU A 119 -2.22 16.37 24.79
CA LEU A 119 -2.41 16.27 23.34
C LEU A 119 -3.89 16.13 22.96
N LEU A 120 -4.66 15.35 23.72
CA LEU A 120 -6.12 15.24 23.53
C LEU A 120 -6.79 16.61 23.67
N ASN A 121 -6.49 17.33 24.75
CA ASN A 121 -7.00 18.69 24.99
C ASN A 121 -6.59 19.60 23.83
N PHE A 122 -5.32 19.57 23.44
CA PHE A 122 -4.82 20.38 22.33
C PHE A 122 -5.56 20.11 21.01
N LEU A 123 -5.78 18.84 20.66
CA LEU A 123 -6.49 18.47 19.43
C LEU A 123 -7.97 18.90 19.45
N THR A 124 -8.59 18.96 20.63
CA THR A 124 -10.01 19.31 20.78
C THR A 124 -10.26 20.81 20.92
N THR A 125 -9.25 21.60 21.33
CA THR A 125 -9.38 23.06 21.53
C THR A 125 -8.86 23.90 20.37
N ASN A 126 -8.16 23.31 19.39
CA ASN A 126 -7.56 24.04 18.27
C ASN A 126 -8.18 23.63 16.92
N GLN A 127 -7.88 24.40 15.87
CA GLN A 127 -8.35 24.16 14.51
C GLN A 127 -7.25 23.51 13.68
N PHE A 128 -7.60 22.42 12.98
CA PHE A 128 -6.65 21.66 12.18
C PHE A 128 -7.12 21.50 10.75
N PHE A 129 -6.19 21.41 9.82
CA PHE A 129 -6.49 20.96 8.47
C PHE A 129 -5.56 19.82 8.09
N MET A 130 -6.11 18.90 7.31
CA MET A 130 -5.51 17.61 6.99
C MET A 130 -5.97 17.21 5.59
N LYS A 131 -5.28 16.23 4.99
CA LYS A 131 -5.63 15.72 3.66
C LYS A 131 -6.14 14.28 3.74
N ASP A 132 -7.37 14.04 3.27
CA ASP A 132 -7.96 12.69 3.14
C ASP A 132 -8.03 11.91 4.47
N ILE A 133 -8.76 12.48 5.43
CA ILE A 133 -8.70 12.11 6.86
C ILE A 133 -9.40 10.80 7.24
N ALA A 134 -9.96 10.05 6.29
CA ALA A 134 -10.87 8.95 6.63
C ALA A 134 -10.19 7.84 7.44
N SER A 135 -8.90 7.61 7.20
CA SER A 135 -8.09 6.65 7.97
C SER A 135 -7.61 7.26 9.29
N ASP A 136 -7.23 8.53 9.26
CA ASP A 136 -6.77 9.31 10.42
C ASP A 136 -7.81 9.34 11.53
N ILE A 137 -9.08 9.63 11.21
CA ILE A 137 -10.18 9.63 12.19
C ILE A 137 -10.31 8.28 12.87
N LYS A 138 -10.16 7.16 12.13
CA LYS A 138 -10.20 5.82 12.74
C LYS A 138 -9.04 5.63 13.71
N MET A 139 -7.83 6.02 13.32
CA MET A 139 -6.64 5.87 14.15
C MET A 139 -6.68 6.77 15.39
N LEU A 140 -7.21 8.00 15.27
CA LEU A 140 -7.45 8.90 16.39
C LEU A 140 -8.46 8.33 17.37
N ARG A 141 -9.55 7.72 16.89
CA ARG A 141 -10.53 7.04 17.77
C ARG A 141 -9.97 5.80 18.44
N THR A 142 -9.13 5.04 17.76
CA THR A 142 -8.36 3.95 18.40
C THR A 142 -7.42 4.51 19.48
N THR A 143 -6.92 5.73 19.32
CA THR A 143 -5.95 6.36 20.24
C THR A 143 -6.61 7.00 21.45
N PHE A 144 -7.70 7.72 21.26
CA PHE A 144 -8.32 8.59 22.28
C PHE A 144 -9.72 8.15 22.74
N GLY A 145 -10.34 7.16 22.07
CA GLY A 145 -11.71 6.72 22.36
C GLY A 145 -12.62 6.81 21.14
N GLN A 146 -13.64 5.96 21.09
CA GLN A 146 -14.56 5.89 19.93
C GLN A 146 -15.40 7.16 19.74
N ASP A 147 -15.61 7.89 20.83
CA ASP A 147 -16.29 9.17 20.96
C ASP A 147 -15.39 10.38 20.61
N PHE A 148 -14.11 10.16 20.31
CA PHE A 148 -13.21 11.25 19.91
C PHE A 148 -13.71 11.97 18.66
N THR A 149 -13.81 13.29 18.78
CA THR A 149 -14.14 14.24 17.72
C THR A 149 -13.33 15.52 17.91
N PHE A 150 -13.05 16.22 16.81
CA PHE A 150 -12.39 17.52 16.82
C PHE A 150 -12.73 18.28 15.54
N LYS A 151 -12.48 19.59 15.53
CA LYS A 151 -12.75 20.44 14.38
C LYS A 151 -11.61 20.34 13.37
N VAL A 152 -11.93 19.88 12.16
CA VAL A 152 -10.93 19.67 11.11
C VAL A 152 -11.46 20.06 9.73
N CYS A 153 -10.59 20.65 8.90
CA CYS A 153 -10.83 20.83 7.47
C CYS A 153 -10.15 19.68 6.70
N ASP A 154 -10.94 18.82 6.05
CA ASP A 154 -10.43 17.83 5.10
C ASP A 154 -10.25 18.50 3.73
N VAL A 155 -9.03 18.97 3.44
CA VAL A 155 -8.76 19.73 2.21
C VAL A 155 -9.01 18.90 0.95
N ALA A 156 -8.85 17.57 1.01
CA ALA A 156 -9.13 16.71 -0.12
C ALA A 156 -10.63 16.68 -0.43
N ALA A 157 -11.48 16.56 0.58
CA ALA A 157 -12.92 16.58 0.40
C ALA A 157 -13.47 17.96 0.07
N GLN A 158 -13.07 18.98 0.83
CA GLN A 158 -13.72 20.29 0.81
C GLN A 158 -13.19 21.20 -0.30
N ILE A 159 -11.93 21.02 -0.71
CA ILE A 159 -11.27 21.85 -1.72
C ILE A 159 -11.02 21.03 -2.99
N LEU A 160 -10.25 19.95 -2.90
CA LEU A 160 -9.73 19.28 -4.10
C LEU A 160 -10.85 18.59 -4.89
N ARG A 161 -11.56 17.64 -4.28
CA ARG A 161 -12.65 16.88 -4.93
C ARG A 161 -13.82 17.75 -5.34
N ARG A 162 -14.22 18.69 -4.47
CA ARG A 162 -15.35 19.58 -4.72
C ARG A 162 -15.14 20.44 -5.97
N ASN A 163 -13.88 20.76 -6.28
CA ASN A 163 -13.52 21.61 -7.41
C ASN A 163 -12.78 20.87 -8.54
N HIS A 164 -12.83 19.53 -8.55
CA HIS A 164 -12.19 18.68 -9.58
C HIS A 164 -10.68 18.93 -9.76
N LEU A 165 -9.99 19.27 -8.68
CA LEU A 165 -8.53 19.45 -8.65
C LEU A 165 -7.82 18.12 -8.38
N LYS A 166 -6.51 18.08 -8.65
CA LYS A 166 -5.71 16.86 -8.43
C LYS A 166 -5.53 16.60 -6.94
N GLU A 167 -5.83 15.36 -6.52
CA GLU A 167 -5.76 14.92 -5.12
C GLU A 167 -4.41 14.32 -4.71
N GLY A 168 -3.50 14.02 -5.65
CA GLY A 168 -2.18 13.53 -5.30
C GLY A 168 -1.41 14.57 -4.50
N PHE A 169 -0.59 14.13 -3.55
CA PHE A 169 0.05 15.04 -2.58
C PHE A 169 0.99 16.02 -3.28
N ASP A 170 1.86 15.51 -4.15
CA ASP A 170 2.83 16.34 -4.86
C ASP A 170 2.14 17.28 -5.85
N GLU A 171 1.07 16.83 -6.51
CA GLU A 171 0.28 17.71 -7.37
C GLU A 171 -0.48 18.77 -6.59
N MET A 172 -0.98 18.45 -5.39
CA MET A 172 -1.59 19.44 -4.50
C MET A 172 -0.55 20.49 -4.09
N VAL A 173 0.65 20.08 -3.68
CA VAL A 173 1.74 21.00 -3.34
C VAL A 173 2.09 21.89 -4.53
N ALA A 174 2.26 21.32 -5.73
CA ALA A 174 2.56 22.09 -6.93
C ALA A 174 1.43 23.07 -7.35
N GLN A 175 0.18 22.78 -7.00
CA GLN A 175 -0.97 23.65 -7.31
C GLN A 175 -1.11 24.81 -6.32
N PHE A 176 -0.80 24.59 -5.04
CA PHE A 176 -1.16 25.51 -3.96
C PHE A 176 0.02 26.13 -3.22
N CYS A 177 1.21 25.55 -3.32
CA CYS A 177 2.43 26.14 -2.80
C CYS A 177 3.10 26.98 -3.89
N SER A 178 3.51 28.20 -3.53
CA SER A 178 4.29 29.07 -4.44
C SER A 178 5.75 28.65 -4.58
N ASP A 179 6.26 27.86 -3.63
CA ASP A 179 7.66 27.49 -3.56
C ASP A 179 7.91 26.09 -4.09
N THR A 180 9.13 25.86 -4.55
CA THR A 180 9.56 24.53 -5.01
C THR A 180 10.17 23.76 -3.83
N PRO A 181 9.74 22.51 -3.58
CA PRO A 181 10.39 21.63 -2.61
C PRO A 181 11.86 21.39 -2.96
N CYS A 182 12.73 21.31 -1.95
CA CYS A 182 14.17 21.12 -2.14
C CYS A 182 14.60 19.65 -2.34
N GLY A 183 13.69 18.70 -2.18
CA GLY A 183 13.98 17.27 -2.30
C GLY A 183 12.73 16.42 -2.54
N GLU A 184 12.95 15.14 -2.82
CA GLU A 184 11.89 14.15 -3.01
C GLU A 184 11.64 13.41 -1.69
N PHE A 185 10.66 13.89 -0.92
CA PHE A 185 10.38 13.32 0.41
C PHE A 185 9.44 12.12 0.36
N LYS A 186 8.56 12.02 -0.65
CA LYS A 186 7.57 10.95 -0.74
C LYS A 186 8.21 9.63 -1.12
N ASN A 187 8.28 8.71 -0.16
CA ASN A 187 8.80 7.36 -0.37
C ASN A 187 7.86 6.28 0.20
N LYS A 188 7.43 5.34 -0.66
CA LYS A 188 6.50 4.25 -0.29
C LYS A 188 7.09 3.25 0.71
N LYS A 189 8.42 3.12 0.78
CA LYS A 189 9.08 2.28 1.79
C LYS A 189 8.97 2.94 3.16
N ILE A 190 9.18 4.26 3.22
CA ILE A 190 9.07 5.02 4.47
C ILE A 190 7.63 5.03 4.98
N SER A 191 6.63 5.29 4.13
CA SER A 191 5.22 5.30 4.53
C SER A 191 4.69 3.96 5.06
N ARG A 192 5.40 2.86 4.79
CA ARG A 192 5.10 1.51 5.31
C ARG A 192 6.01 1.07 6.45
N SER A 193 6.74 2.00 7.05
CA SER A 193 7.70 1.70 8.12
C SER A 193 6.99 1.43 9.45
N LYS A 194 7.74 0.87 10.39
CA LYS A 194 7.28 0.63 11.77
C LYS A 194 7.41 1.91 12.60
N TRP A 195 6.42 2.79 12.53
CA TRP A 195 6.41 4.10 13.20
C TRP A 195 6.39 4.05 14.73
N ASN A 196 6.05 2.91 15.32
CA ASN A 196 6.14 2.69 16.76
C ASN A 196 7.59 2.51 17.26
N LEU A 197 8.55 2.20 16.38
CA LEU A 197 9.96 2.06 16.74
C LEU A 197 10.69 3.41 16.80
N LYS A 198 11.96 3.39 17.23
CA LYS A 198 12.84 4.56 17.14
C LYS A 198 12.95 4.98 15.67
N LEU A 199 12.69 6.26 15.40
CA LEU A 199 12.67 6.78 14.04
C LEU A 199 14.11 7.09 13.56
N SER A 200 14.38 6.76 12.30
CA SER A 200 15.56 7.23 11.59
C SER A 200 15.40 8.68 11.13
N PRO A 201 16.50 9.38 10.77
CA PRO A 201 16.42 10.70 10.17
C PRO A 201 15.54 10.79 8.93
N CYS A 202 15.60 9.81 8.02
CA CYS A 202 14.75 9.79 6.82
C CYS A 202 13.25 9.68 7.15
N GLN A 203 12.88 8.92 8.18
CA GLN A 203 11.49 8.86 8.68
C GLN A 203 11.03 10.19 9.28
N ILE A 204 11.91 10.86 10.03
CA ILE A 204 11.64 12.17 10.62
C ILE A 204 11.44 13.23 9.54
N LEU A 205 12.31 13.25 8.52
CA LEU A 205 12.22 14.19 7.40
C LEU A 205 10.98 13.94 6.53
N TYR A 206 10.65 12.67 6.26
CA TYR A 206 9.42 12.29 5.58
C TYR A 206 8.19 12.84 6.31
N ALA A 207 8.08 12.55 7.61
CA ALA A 207 6.92 12.94 8.42
C ALA A 207 6.83 14.46 8.60
N ALA A 208 7.97 15.12 8.81
CA ALA A 208 7.99 16.58 8.87
C ALA A 208 7.52 17.21 7.54
N ASN A 209 7.99 16.70 6.40
CA ASN A 209 7.58 17.21 5.09
C ASN A 209 6.06 17.11 4.88
N ASP A 210 5.41 16.05 5.34
CA ASP A 210 3.97 15.85 5.15
C ASP A 210 3.13 16.97 5.80
N ALA A 211 3.49 17.38 7.02
CA ALA A 211 2.85 18.51 7.67
C ALA A 211 3.34 19.87 7.14
N VAL A 212 4.63 20.02 6.85
CA VAL A 212 5.23 21.29 6.38
C VAL A 212 4.73 21.68 4.99
N ALA A 213 4.71 20.74 4.05
CA ALA A 213 4.23 21.00 2.70
C ALA A 213 2.71 21.23 2.69
N LEU A 214 1.96 20.56 3.55
CA LEU A 214 0.54 20.86 3.74
C LEU A 214 0.34 22.28 4.31
N TYR A 215 1.14 22.69 5.31
CA TYR A 215 1.09 24.04 5.86
C TYR A 215 1.44 25.12 4.83
N ALA A 216 2.45 24.87 3.98
CA ALA A 216 2.85 25.76 2.91
C ALA A 216 1.74 26.00 1.86
N CYS A 217 0.75 25.12 1.76
CA CYS A 217 -0.41 25.27 0.89
C CYS A 217 -1.55 26.12 1.50
N LEU A 218 -1.50 26.49 2.78
CA LEU A 218 -2.59 27.16 3.49
C LEU A 218 -3.06 28.43 2.77
N GLN A 219 -2.14 29.34 2.45
CA GLN A 219 -2.48 30.58 1.75
C GLN A 219 -3.07 30.32 0.37
N GLY A 220 -2.58 29.30 -0.33
CA GLY A 220 -3.12 28.87 -1.61
C GLY A 220 -4.57 28.39 -1.49
N PHE A 221 -4.87 27.60 -0.46
CA PHE A 221 -6.22 27.12 -0.17
C PHE A 221 -7.19 28.26 0.15
N GLU A 222 -6.82 29.17 1.04
CA GLU A 222 -7.65 30.31 1.44
C GLU A 222 -7.91 31.26 0.27
N LYS A 223 -6.86 31.57 -0.52
CA LYS A 223 -7.00 32.38 -1.73
C LYS A 223 -7.94 31.73 -2.75
N TYR A 224 -7.86 30.41 -2.90
CA TYR A 224 -8.71 29.67 -3.82
C TYR A 224 -10.17 29.66 -3.37
N GLN A 225 -10.44 29.48 -2.08
CA GLN A 225 -11.80 29.53 -1.53
C GLN A 225 -12.37 30.95 -1.47
N GLY A 226 -11.51 31.99 -1.42
CA GLY A 226 -11.93 33.37 -1.21
C GLY A 226 -12.34 33.67 0.23
N SER A 227 -12.09 32.74 1.16
CA SER A 227 -12.39 32.85 2.59
C SER A 227 -11.42 32.00 3.41
N PRO A 228 -11.32 32.24 4.73
CA PRO A 228 -10.67 31.30 5.64
C PRO A 228 -11.28 29.88 5.53
N LEU A 229 -10.47 28.87 5.85
CA LEU A 229 -10.91 27.48 5.85
C LEU A 229 -12.09 27.25 6.81
N ALA A 230 -13.04 26.42 6.37
CA ALA A 230 -14.15 25.98 7.21
C ALA A 230 -13.77 24.74 8.01
N PHE A 231 -13.98 24.78 9.32
CA PHE A 231 -13.68 23.67 10.23
C PHE A 231 -14.97 23.05 10.75
N GLU A 232 -15.15 21.77 10.47
CA GLU A 232 -16.34 21.02 10.86
C GLU A 232 -15.93 19.79 11.68
N ASN A 233 -16.86 19.25 12.45
CA ASN A 233 -16.67 17.92 13.01
C ASN A 233 -16.75 16.89 11.86
N PRO A 234 -15.88 15.88 11.81
CA PRO A 234 -15.94 14.84 10.79
C PRO A 234 -17.34 14.21 10.72
N VAL A 235 -17.99 14.33 9.56
CA VAL A 235 -19.30 13.72 9.35
C VAL A 235 -19.12 12.21 9.26
N GLU A 236 -19.69 11.48 10.21
CA GLU A 236 -19.79 10.03 10.10
C GLU A 236 -20.65 9.67 8.89
N LYS A 237 -20.01 9.14 7.84
CA LYS A 237 -20.76 8.45 6.80
C LYS A 237 -21.42 7.25 7.45
N ALA A 238 -22.73 7.33 7.63
CA ALA A 238 -23.53 6.24 8.18
C ALA A 238 -23.11 4.90 7.52
N PRO A 239 -22.92 3.82 8.29
CA PRO A 239 -22.46 2.54 7.76
C PRO A 239 -23.29 2.13 6.54
N LYS A 240 -22.65 1.95 5.38
CA LYS A 240 -23.33 1.57 4.12
C LYS A 240 -24.18 0.30 4.28
N GLU A 241 -23.86 -0.57 5.24
CA GLU A 241 -24.62 -1.78 5.57
C GLU A 241 -26.05 -1.50 6.05
N LYS A 242 -26.29 -0.39 6.78
CA LYS A 242 -27.64 0.00 7.19
C LYS A 242 -28.51 0.37 5.99
N ARG A 243 -27.94 1.11 5.02
CA ARG A 243 -28.61 1.46 3.76
C ARG A 243 -28.93 0.23 2.89
N ILE A 244 -28.09 -0.80 2.88
CA ILE A 244 -28.38 -2.04 2.14
C ILE A 244 -29.50 -2.84 2.82
N ARG A 245 -29.54 -2.90 4.16
CA ARG A 245 -30.63 -3.58 4.90
C ARG A 245 -31.97 -2.84 4.79
N GLU A 246 -31.96 -1.52 4.89
CA GLU A 246 -33.17 -0.69 4.72
C GLU A 246 -33.70 -0.76 3.27
N ASN A 247 -32.81 -0.75 2.27
CA ASN A 247 -33.23 -0.94 0.86
C ASN A 247 -33.73 -2.36 0.58
N LYS A 248 -33.21 -3.40 1.25
CA LYS A 248 -33.78 -4.76 1.16
C LYS A 248 -35.15 -4.87 1.83
N GLN A 249 -35.34 -4.27 3.00
CA GLN A 249 -36.64 -4.25 3.69
C GLN A 249 -37.70 -3.45 2.92
N ASN A 250 -37.32 -2.34 2.29
CA ASN A 250 -38.24 -1.55 1.45
C ASN A 250 -38.56 -2.26 0.12
N ARG A 251 -37.63 -3.01 -0.48
CA ARG A 251 -37.94 -3.87 -1.64
C ARG A 251 -38.96 -4.96 -1.31
N ASN A 252 -38.88 -5.57 -0.12
CA ASN A 252 -39.85 -6.60 0.29
C ASN A 252 -41.25 -6.00 0.53
N LYS A 253 -41.37 -4.82 1.16
CA LYS A 253 -42.65 -4.14 1.34
C LYS A 253 -43.33 -3.70 0.04
N THR A 254 -42.54 -3.35 -0.99
CA THR A 254 -43.10 -2.93 -2.29
C THR A 254 -43.62 -4.13 -3.10
N THR A 255 -43.13 -5.34 -2.81
CA THR A 255 -43.55 -6.56 -3.50
C THR A 255 -44.88 -7.09 -2.97
N GLU A 256 -45.15 -6.94 -1.67
CA GLU A 256 -46.45 -7.31 -1.06
C GLU A 256 -47.61 -6.38 -1.47
N ARG A 257 -47.34 -5.11 -1.78
CA ARG A 257 -48.39 -4.17 -2.22
C ARG A 257 -48.87 -4.38 -3.66
N LYS A 258 -48.17 -5.18 -4.49
CA LYS A 258 -48.59 -5.46 -5.88
C LYS A 258 -49.50 -6.69 -6.03
N GLN A 259 -49.88 -7.37 -4.95
CA GLN A 259 -50.79 -8.52 -4.99
C GLN A 259 -52.23 -8.26 -4.50
N LYS A 260 -52.65 -7.00 -4.36
CA LYS A 260 -54.08 -6.66 -4.20
C LYS A 260 -54.51 -5.70 -5.30
N LYS A 261 -55.01 -6.26 -6.39
CA LYS A 261 -55.75 -5.56 -7.44
C LYS A 261 -57.22 -6.02 -7.33
N PRO A 262 -58.19 -5.13 -7.07
CA PRO A 262 -59.59 -5.39 -7.36
C PRO A 262 -59.86 -5.08 -8.84
N SER A 263 -60.65 -5.93 -9.47
CA SER A 263 -61.26 -5.80 -10.79
C SER A 263 -62.54 -4.97 -10.72
N THR A 264 -62.74 -4.05 -11.69
CA THR A 264 -63.90 -3.88 -12.61
C THR A 264 -63.86 -2.47 -13.27
N GLU A 265 -63.99 -2.41 -14.60
CA GLU A 265 -65.10 -1.82 -15.42
C GLU A 265 -65.08 -0.28 -15.45
N GLU A 266 -64.74 0.37 -16.56
CA GLU A 266 -65.49 0.67 -17.81
C GLU A 266 -66.10 2.09 -17.79
N ASP A 267 -66.06 2.73 -18.98
CA ASP A 267 -66.72 3.97 -19.41
C ASP A 267 -66.31 5.31 -18.76
N SER A 268 -66.30 6.46 -19.44
CA SER A 268 -66.71 6.88 -20.79
C SER A 268 -66.11 8.25 -21.12
N ASP A 269 -65.85 8.44 -22.41
CA ASP A 269 -66.09 9.61 -23.27
C ASP A 269 -66.09 11.08 -22.74
N SER A 270 -65.34 11.90 -23.48
CA SER A 270 -65.84 13.10 -24.21
C SER A 270 -65.26 14.50 -23.89
N GLN A 271 -64.99 15.20 -25.01
CA GLN A 271 -64.96 16.66 -25.28
C GLN A 271 -63.71 17.49 -24.86
N LYS A 272 -62.89 17.98 -25.82
CA LYS A 272 -63.03 19.14 -26.75
C LYS A 272 -62.62 20.47 -26.09
N GLU A 273 -61.59 21.14 -26.60
CA GLU A 273 -61.68 22.38 -27.40
C GLU A 273 -60.31 23.02 -27.69
N ASP A 274 -60.26 23.72 -28.82
CA ASP A 274 -59.15 24.37 -29.51
C ASP A 274 -58.56 25.61 -28.79
N ILE A 275 -57.42 26.13 -29.27
CA ILE A 275 -57.21 27.53 -29.73
C ILE A 275 -55.70 27.83 -29.99
N ILE A 276 -55.38 28.08 -31.27
CA ILE A 276 -54.64 29.22 -31.92
C ILE A 276 -53.22 29.64 -31.44
N GLU A 277 -52.23 29.38 -32.31
CA GLU A 277 -51.35 30.33 -33.06
C GLU A 277 -50.59 31.47 -32.32
N THR A 278 -49.24 31.50 -32.45
CA THR A 278 -48.45 32.51 -33.23
C THR A 278 -46.94 32.53 -32.86
N ASP A 279 -46.12 32.35 -33.90
CA ASP A 279 -44.95 33.13 -34.37
C ASP A 279 -43.72 33.59 -33.54
N GLU A 280 -42.62 33.56 -34.32
CA GLU A 280 -41.45 34.46 -34.38
C GLU A 280 -40.11 34.19 -33.62
N LYS A 281 -39.16 33.64 -34.41
CA LYS A 281 -37.77 34.10 -34.68
C LYS A 281 -37.12 35.10 -33.71
N VAL A 282 -35.89 34.80 -33.26
CA VAL A 282 -34.69 35.65 -33.50
C VAL A 282 -33.41 34.78 -33.49
N SER A 283 -32.63 34.92 -34.55
CA SER A 283 -31.27 34.41 -34.78
C SER A 283 -30.20 35.37 -34.23
N ALA A 284 -29.11 34.85 -33.67
CA ALA A 284 -27.87 35.61 -33.47
C ALA A 284 -26.66 34.78 -33.94
N GLU A 285 -26.02 35.25 -35.02
CA GLU A 285 -24.75 34.76 -35.53
C GLU A 285 -23.58 35.25 -34.66
N VAL A 286 -22.61 34.36 -34.41
CA VAL A 286 -21.32 34.69 -33.79
C VAL A 286 -20.20 34.41 -34.81
N PRO A 287 -19.20 35.30 -34.97
CA PRO A 287 -18.19 35.15 -36.01
C PRO A 287 -17.14 34.08 -35.66
N GLN A 288 -16.76 33.27 -36.65
CA GLN A 288 -15.63 32.36 -36.58
C GLN A 288 -14.31 33.06 -36.96
N PRO A 289 -13.19 32.78 -36.27
CA PRO A 289 -11.87 33.13 -36.76
C PRO A 289 -11.23 32.00 -37.57
N GLU A 290 -10.45 32.43 -38.55
CA GLU A 290 -9.89 31.68 -39.66
C GLU A 290 -8.88 30.58 -39.28
N LYS A 291 -8.84 29.56 -40.14
CA LYS A 291 -7.95 28.39 -40.07
C LYS A 291 -6.60 28.69 -40.72
N SER A 292 -5.50 28.50 -39.98
CA SER A 292 -4.19 28.24 -40.56
C SER A 292 -3.86 26.73 -40.55
N LYS A 293 -3.58 26.20 -41.75
CA LYS A 293 -3.02 24.86 -42.01
C LYS A 293 -1.61 24.80 -41.39
N GLY A 294 -1.08 23.72 -40.84
CA GLY A 294 -1.32 22.30 -41.06
C GLY A 294 0.04 21.65 -41.32
N TYR A 295 0.62 20.96 -40.33
CA TYR A 295 1.66 19.90 -40.45
C TYR A 295 2.15 19.42 -39.05
N LYS A 296 1.26 19.28 -38.05
CA LYS A 296 1.59 18.61 -36.76
C LYS A 296 0.48 17.70 -36.21
N ILE A 297 -0.61 17.50 -36.96
CA ILE A 297 -1.84 16.88 -36.43
C ILE A 297 -1.75 15.35 -36.38
N LYS A 298 -1.06 14.69 -37.31
CA LYS A 298 -1.06 13.21 -37.38
C LYS A 298 -0.39 12.53 -36.17
N ALA A 299 0.75 13.03 -35.68
CA ALA A 299 1.41 12.44 -34.50
C ALA A 299 0.67 12.72 -33.17
N LYS A 300 0.00 13.88 -33.07
CA LYS A 300 -0.78 14.29 -31.89
C LYS A 300 -2.09 13.50 -31.79
N HIS A 301 -2.70 13.17 -32.93
CA HIS A 301 -3.95 12.41 -32.99
C HIS A 301 -3.75 10.93 -32.61
N THR A 302 -2.63 10.32 -33.01
CA THR A 302 -2.32 8.93 -32.61
C THR A 302 -1.99 8.81 -31.12
N ARG A 303 -1.26 9.79 -30.55
CA ARG A 303 -1.00 9.84 -29.10
C ARG A 303 -2.27 10.10 -28.28
N ARG A 304 -3.18 10.95 -28.79
CA ARG A 304 -4.47 11.22 -28.16
C ARG A 304 -5.38 10.00 -28.18
N LYS A 305 -5.47 9.27 -29.31
CA LYS A 305 -6.24 8.02 -29.39
C LYS A 305 -5.67 6.90 -28.51
N LYS A 306 -4.33 6.79 -28.42
CA LYS A 306 -3.70 5.84 -27.47
C LYS A 306 -3.98 6.25 -26.03
N TYR A 307 -3.84 7.53 -25.69
CA TYR A 307 -4.15 8.03 -24.36
C TYR A 307 -5.64 7.87 -24.01
N GLU A 308 -6.56 8.13 -24.94
CA GLU A 308 -8.00 7.92 -24.74
C GLU A 308 -8.35 6.43 -24.63
N ALA A 309 -7.67 5.53 -25.34
CA ALA A 309 -7.81 4.09 -25.18
C ALA A 309 -7.28 3.61 -23.82
N ASP A 310 -6.08 4.04 -23.43
CA ASP A 310 -5.47 3.72 -22.13
C ASP A 310 -6.31 4.30 -20.97
N GLN A 311 -6.90 5.49 -21.13
CA GLN A 311 -7.82 6.09 -20.14
C GLN A 311 -9.17 5.35 -20.10
N ASN A 312 -9.71 4.92 -21.24
CA ASN A 312 -10.95 4.13 -21.27
C ASN A 312 -10.76 2.75 -20.63
N GLU A 313 -9.61 2.09 -20.85
CA GLU A 313 -9.27 0.82 -20.18
C GLU A 313 -9.09 1.03 -18.66
N LEU A 314 -8.44 2.12 -18.25
CA LEU A 314 -8.33 2.51 -16.83
C LEU A 314 -9.69 2.89 -16.20
N GLU A 315 -10.57 3.57 -16.93
CA GLU A 315 -11.93 3.88 -16.49
C GLU A 315 -12.82 2.64 -16.43
N GLU A 316 -12.63 1.68 -17.33
CA GLU A 316 -13.30 0.39 -17.30
C GLU A 316 -12.83 -0.39 -16.06
N ILE A 317 -11.52 -0.48 -15.80
CA ILE A 317 -10.95 -1.07 -14.57
C ILE A 317 -11.48 -0.36 -13.30
N ARG A 318 -11.65 0.97 -13.33
CA ARG A 318 -12.22 1.74 -12.20
C ARG A 318 -13.72 1.55 -12.04
N ARG A 319 -14.48 1.44 -13.14
CA ARG A 319 -15.94 1.17 -13.15
C ARG A 319 -16.28 -0.18 -12.56
N LEU A 320 -15.37 -1.14 -12.69
CA LEU A 320 -15.55 -2.50 -12.18
C LEU A 320 -15.44 -2.60 -10.63
N GLY A 321 -15.00 -1.54 -9.95
CA GLY A 321 -14.99 -1.44 -8.49
C GLY A 321 -14.01 -2.39 -7.76
N PRO A 322 -13.77 -2.22 -6.44
CA PRO A 322 -12.87 -3.06 -5.65
C PRO A 322 -13.40 -4.48 -5.35
N SER A 323 -14.43 -4.93 -6.08
CA SER A 323 -15.10 -6.22 -5.87
C SER A 323 -15.09 -7.10 -7.12
N PHE A 324 -14.06 -6.98 -7.97
CA PHE A 324 -13.74 -8.04 -8.91
C PHE A 324 -13.10 -9.22 -8.17
N TYR A 325 -13.96 -10.09 -7.65
CA TYR A 325 -13.57 -11.44 -7.32
C TYR A 325 -13.50 -12.21 -8.64
N ILE A 326 -12.30 -12.52 -9.12
CA ILE A 326 -12.16 -13.64 -10.04
C ILE A 326 -12.48 -14.88 -9.21
N ASN A 327 -13.68 -15.42 -9.41
CA ASN A 327 -14.08 -16.67 -8.83
C ASN A 327 -13.24 -17.77 -9.50
N LEU A 328 -12.20 -18.25 -8.81
CA LEU A 328 -11.39 -19.37 -9.29
C LEU A 328 -12.09 -20.73 -9.16
N ASN A 329 -13.36 -20.79 -8.74
CA ASN A 329 -14.11 -22.04 -8.76
C ASN A 329 -14.31 -22.48 -10.23
N GLY A 330 -13.31 -23.19 -10.77
CA GLY A 330 -13.29 -23.76 -12.12
C GLY A 330 -12.15 -23.30 -13.04
N GLY A 331 -11.34 -22.29 -12.66
CA GLY A 331 -10.19 -21.84 -13.47
C GLY A 331 -8.94 -22.66 -13.15
N SER A 332 -8.37 -23.37 -14.12
CA SER A 332 -7.16 -24.19 -13.96
C SER A 332 -5.85 -23.47 -14.34
N GLU A 333 -5.93 -22.25 -14.88
CA GLU A 333 -4.81 -21.51 -15.45
C GLU A 333 -4.91 -20.00 -15.12
N ILE A 334 -3.78 -19.38 -14.76
CA ILE A 334 -3.62 -17.92 -14.59
C ILE A 334 -2.45 -17.45 -15.45
N LYS A 335 -2.67 -16.44 -16.31
CA LYS A 335 -1.61 -15.88 -17.16
C LYS A 335 -0.79 -14.80 -16.45
N PHE A 336 0.40 -14.52 -16.97
CA PHE A 336 1.32 -13.54 -16.36
C PHE A 336 0.68 -12.16 -16.21
N GLU A 337 -0.09 -11.71 -17.21
CA GLU A 337 -0.77 -10.41 -17.21
C GLU A 337 -1.94 -10.34 -16.20
N GLU A 338 -2.38 -11.48 -15.67
CA GLU A 338 -3.48 -11.59 -14.71
C GLU A 338 -2.99 -11.60 -13.26
N LEU A 339 -1.71 -11.91 -13.02
CA LEU A 339 -1.08 -11.91 -11.69
C LEU A 339 -1.31 -10.59 -10.93
N PRO A 340 -1.15 -9.39 -11.53
CA PRO A 340 -1.42 -8.13 -10.85
C PRO A 340 -2.88 -7.93 -10.45
N LYS A 341 -3.83 -8.54 -11.18
CA LYS A 341 -5.26 -8.51 -10.85
C LYS A 341 -5.56 -9.43 -9.66
N PHE A 342 -4.76 -10.50 -9.52
CA PHE A 342 -4.83 -11.48 -8.44
C PHE A 342 -4.25 -10.98 -7.12
N VAL A 343 -3.38 -9.97 -7.17
CA VAL A 343 -2.88 -9.25 -6.00
C VAL A 343 -4.08 -8.85 -5.11
N ASN A 344 -5.19 -8.34 -5.64
CA ASN A 344 -6.28 -7.83 -4.80
C ASN A 344 -7.19 -8.88 -4.12
N SER A 345 -7.09 -10.17 -4.45
CA SER A 345 -7.91 -11.25 -3.84
C SER A 345 -7.28 -11.87 -2.57
N TYR A 346 -6.38 -11.12 -1.91
CA TYR A 346 -5.52 -11.50 -0.78
C TYR A 346 -6.11 -12.37 0.35
N ASN A 347 -7.43 -12.40 0.53
CA ASN A 347 -8.06 -13.00 1.72
C ASN A 347 -8.76 -14.34 1.47
N GLN A 348 -8.82 -14.84 0.23
CA GLN A 348 -9.42 -16.16 -0.02
C GLN A 348 -8.47 -17.27 0.41
N THR A 349 -9.00 -18.24 1.16
CA THR A 349 -8.31 -19.49 1.52
C THR A 349 -8.04 -20.33 0.29
N TRP A 350 -6.85 -20.92 0.21
CA TRP A 350 -6.51 -21.93 -0.78
C TRP A 350 -7.40 -23.16 -0.64
N ASN A 351 -8.26 -23.35 -1.65
CA ASN A 351 -9.15 -24.49 -1.78
C ASN A 351 -8.91 -25.27 -3.10
N HIS A 352 -7.81 -24.98 -3.80
CA HIS A 352 -7.46 -25.61 -5.07
C HIS A 352 -6.67 -26.89 -4.83
N THR A 353 -7.01 -27.95 -5.55
CA THR A 353 -6.19 -29.18 -5.59
C THR A 353 -4.91 -28.95 -6.41
N GLU A 354 -5.05 -28.25 -7.54
CA GLU A 354 -3.98 -27.85 -8.44
C GLU A 354 -4.34 -26.51 -9.10
N LEU A 355 -3.34 -25.69 -9.41
CA LEU A 355 -3.48 -24.45 -10.18
C LEU A 355 -2.27 -24.27 -11.09
N THR A 356 -2.47 -24.01 -12.38
CA THR A 356 -1.38 -23.70 -13.31
C THR A 356 -1.20 -22.19 -13.40
N ILE A 357 0.02 -21.68 -13.25
CA ILE A 357 0.30 -20.24 -13.28
C ILE A 357 1.48 -19.94 -14.20
N GLU A 358 1.32 -18.93 -15.04
CA GLU A 358 2.41 -18.37 -15.85
C GLU A 358 3.17 -17.29 -15.05
N PHE A 359 4.21 -17.69 -14.31
CA PHE A 359 5.00 -16.75 -13.50
C PHE A 359 5.95 -15.88 -14.31
N SER A 360 6.29 -16.33 -15.51
CA SER A 360 7.09 -15.60 -16.49
C SER A 360 6.51 -15.90 -17.86
N LYS A 361 6.50 -14.91 -18.75
CA LYS A 361 5.86 -15.05 -20.06
C LYS A 361 6.39 -16.29 -20.80
N GLY A 362 5.50 -17.21 -21.13
CA GLY A 362 5.76 -18.51 -21.76
C GLY A 362 6.12 -19.66 -20.81
N ILE A 363 6.22 -19.41 -19.50
CA ILE A 363 6.64 -20.39 -18.48
C ILE A 363 5.48 -20.65 -17.53
N PHE A 364 4.83 -21.80 -17.73
CA PHE A 364 3.72 -22.26 -16.89
C PHE A 364 4.23 -23.21 -15.82
N THR A 365 3.87 -22.94 -14.58
CA THR A 365 4.21 -23.76 -13.41
C THR A 365 2.92 -24.30 -12.79
N LYS A 366 2.81 -25.63 -12.69
CA LYS A 366 1.73 -26.27 -11.93
C LYS A 366 2.00 -26.16 -10.44
N ILE A 367 1.01 -25.76 -9.66
CA ILE A 367 1.13 -25.56 -8.21
C ILE A 367 0.18 -26.52 -7.52
N LYS A 368 0.73 -27.39 -6.67
CA LYS A 368 -0.03 -28.25 -5.77
C LYS A 368 0.26 -27.84 -4.33
N CYS A 369 -0.76 -27.80 -3.49
CA CYS A 369 -0.58 -27.59 -2.05
C CYS A 369 -1.15 -28.78 -1.29
N VAL A 370 -0.34 -29.40 -0.43
CA VAL A 370 -0.67 -30.62 0.32
C VAL A 370 -0.24 -30.53 1.76
N TYR A 371 -0.68 -31.47 2.58
CA TYR A 371 -0.20 -31.59 3.96
C TYR A 371 0.98 -32.57 4.05
N SER A 372 1.88 -32.33 4.99
CA SER A 372 3.01 -33.24 5.30
C SER A 372 2.60 -34.64 5.75
N PHE A 373 1.37 -34.81 6.23
CA PHE A 373 0.78 -36.10 6.62
C PHE A 373 -0.18 -36.67 5.57
N ASP A 374 -0.16 -36.14 4.34
CA ASP A 374 -0.91 -36.70 3.21
C ASP A 374 -0.36 -38.09 2.88
N PHE A 375 -1.23 -39.10 2.83
CA PHE A 375 -0.83 -40.48 2.56
C PHE A 375 -0.32 -40.68 1.12
N GLU A 376 -0.66 -39.77 0.20
CA GLU A 376 -0.12 -39.74 -1.16
C GLU A 376 1.11 -38.83 -1.30
N LEU A 377 1.69 -38.32 -0.20
CA LEU A 377 2.80 -37.37 -0.32
C LEU A 377 3.97 -37.93 -1.12
N GLN A 378 4.35 -39.20 -0.92
CA GLN A 378 5.41 -39.84 -1.71
C GLN A 378 5.11 -39.79 -3.22
N LYS A 379 3.92 -40.22 -3.62
CA LYS A 379 3.48 -40.18 -5.01
C LYS A 379 3.54 -38.76 -5.60
N LYS A 380 3.16 -37.74 -4.81
CA LYS A 380 3.19 -36.34 -5.25
C LYS A 380 4.62 -35.77 -5.33
N LEU A 381 5.53 -36.26 -4.50
CA LEU A 381 6.96 -35.98 -4.59
C LEU A 381 7.54 -36.63 -5.86
N ASP A 382 7.20 -37.89 -6.14
CA ASP A 382 7.62 -38.60 -7.36
C ASP A 382 7.08 -37.91 -8.63
N GLU A 383 5.87 -37.34 -8.56
CA GLU A 383 5.28 -36.57 -9.66
C GLU A 383 6.06 -35.30 -10.02
N ILE A 384 6.72 -34.65 -9.04
CA ILE A 384 7.54 -33.46 -9.29
C ILE A 384 9.02 -33.80 -9.51
N ASP A 385 9.47 -35.01 -9.20
CA ASP A 385 10.86 -35.40 -9.36
C ASP A 385 11.25 -35.49 -10.85
N ASP A 386 12.20 -34.66 -11.29
CA ASP A 386 12.76 -34.71 -12.63
C ASP A 386 14.23 -35.18 -12.65
N ASN A 387 14.73 -35.75 -11.55
CA ASN A 387 16.12 -36.13 -11.33
C ASN A 387 17.13 -34.99 -11.52
N SER A 388 16.69 -33.74 -11.49
CA SER A 388 17.55 -32.55 -11.62
C SER A 388 17.75 -31.86 -10.27
N THR A 389 18.62 -30.84 -10.26
CA THR A 389 18.70 -29.92 -9.11
C THR A 389 17.40 -29.15 -9.00
N MET A 390 16.71 -29.29 -7.88
CA MET A 390 15.46 -28.59 -7.60
C MET A 390 15.72 -27.28 -6.84
N SER A 391 14.72 -26.42 -6.76
CA SER A 391 14.73 -25.28 -5.86
C SER A 391 13.91 -25.58 -4.61
N LEU A 392 14.36 -25.05 -3.47
CA LEU A 392 13.74 -25.26 -2.16
C LEU A 392 13.51 -23.92 -1.48
N GLN A 393 12.36 -23.77 -0.83
CA GLN A 393 12.10 -22.69 0.09
C GLN A 393 11.41 -23.20 1.34
N VAL A 394 11.92 -22.81 2.50
CA VAL A 394 11.37 -23.19 3.81
C VAL A 394 10.85 -21.94 4.50
N MET A 395 9.55 -21.93 4.79
CA MET A 395 8.89 -20.89 5.58
C MET A 395 8.66 -21.42 6.99
N TRP A 396 9.17 -20.69 7.96
CA TRP A 396 9.14 -21.05 9.37
C TRP A 396 8.43 -19.97 10.20
N LYS A 397 7.91 -20.40 11.34
CA LYS A 397 7.23 -19.57 12.34
C LYS A 397 8.06 -19.54 13.61
N GLN A 398 8.05 -18.40 14.28
CA GLN A 398 8.49 -18.28 15.67
C GLN A 398 7.24 -18.34 16.56
N VAL A 399 6.96 -19.48 17.18
CA VAL A 399 5.83 -19.63 18.12
C VAL A 399 6.38 -19.79 19.51
N GLN A 400 6.05 -18.86 20.41
CA GLN A 400 6.19 -19.04 21.86
C GLN A 400 7.52 -19.71 22.27
N SER A 401 8.65 -19.08 21.90
CA SER A 401 10.05 -19.50 22.11
C SER A 401 10.66 -20.53 21.16
N GLU A 402 9.87 -21.26 20.36
CA GLU A 402 10.41 -22.30 19.49
C GLU A 402 10.07 -22.10 18.01
N PRO A 403 11.09 -22.15 17.13
CA PRO A 403 10.85 -22.16 15.71
C PRO A 403 10.30 -23.49 15.21
N SER A 404 9.42 -23.43 14.22
CA SER A 404 8.91 -24.61 13.52
C SER A 404 8.63 -24.28 12.07
N ILE A 405 8.74 -25.27 11.18
CA ILE A 405 8.44 -25.10 9.75
C ILE A 405 6.92 -25.10 9.57
N GLY A 406 6.40 -24.09 8.87
CA GLY A 406 4.98 -24.00 8.53
C GLY A 406 4.70 -24.44 7.09
N LEU A 407 5.64 -24.18 6.17
CA LEU A 407 5.48 -24.51 4.76
C LEU A 407 6.86 -24.81 4.14
N ILE A 408 6.92 -25.88 3.35
CA ILE A 408 8.06 -26.19 2.48
C ILE A 408 7.57 -26.10 1.04
N ALA A 409 8.31 -25.42 0.18
CA ALA A 409 8.03 -25.37 -1.25
C ALA A 409 9.20 -25.95 -2.02
N ILE A 410 8.91 -26.88 -2.93
CA ILE A 410 9.88 -27.53 -3.81
C ILE A 410 9.44 -27.26 -5.25
N CYS A 411 10.37 -26.87 -6.11
CA CYS A 411 10.09 -26.70 -7.54
C CYS A 411 11.13 -27.35 -8.44
N SER A 412 10.62 -27.96 -9.51
CA SER A 412 11.33 -28.63 -10.60
C SER A 412 10.73 -28.22 -11.96
N SER A 413 11.19 -28.83 -13.06
CA SER A 413 10.59 -28.63 -14.39
C SER A 413 9.14 -29.12 -14.48
N LYS A 414 8.71 -29.98 -13.55
CA LYS A 414 7.34 -30.54 -13.53
C LYS A 414 6.35 -29.69 -12.73
N GLY A 415 6.81 -28.73 -11.94
CA GLY A 415 5.96 -27.81 -11.18
C GLY A 415 6.48 -27.47 -9.79
N CYS A 416 5.61 -26.85 -8.99
CA CYS A 416 5.80 -26.52 -7.58
C CYS A 416 4.91 -27.40 -6.68
N LEU A 417 5.51 -28.05 -5.69
CA LEU A 417 4.80 -28.71 -4.60
C LEU A 417 5.01 -27.92 -3.31
N LEU A 418 3.90 -27.45 -2.73
CA LEU A 418 3.85 -26.73 -1.47
C LEU A 418 3.31 -27.66 -0.39
N ILE A 419 4.09 -27.90 0.66
CA ILE A 419 3.83 -28.89 1.70
C ILE A 419 3.63 -28.17 3.03
N GLN A 420 2.41 -28.20 3.54
CA GLN A 420 2.04 -27.59 4.81
C GLN A 420 2.44 -28.49 5.99
N CYS A 421 3.15 -27.90 6.96
CA CYS A 421 3.71 -28.59 8.11
C CYS A 421 2.97 -28.16 9.39
N LEU A 422 1.97 -28.94 9.83
CA LEU A 422 1.13 -28.57 10.97
C LEU A 422 1.75 -28.92 12.33
N SER A 423 2.51 -30.01 12.42
CA SER A 423 3.06 -30.55 13.68
C SER A 423 4.50 -30.14 13.96
N GLY A 424 5.17 -29.43 13.05
CA GLY A 424 6.60 -29.16 13.16
C GLY A 424 7.48 -30.42 13.03
N THR A 425 6.90 -31.56 12.67
CA THR A 425 7.59 -32.80 12.31
C THR A 425 7.36 -33.10 10.83
N THR A 426 8.35 -33.70 10.17
CA THR A 426 8.21 -34.25 8.82
C THR A 426 7.85 -35.73 8.88
N CYS A 427 7.33 -36.25 7.77
CA CYS A 427 7.20 -37.68 7.55
C CYS A 427 8.42 -38.22 6.80
N ASP A 428 8.61 -39.54 6.84
CA ASP A 428 9.77 -40.21 6.23
C ASP A 428 9.85 -39.97 4.72
N ALA A 429 8.72 -39.90 4.02
CA ALA A 429 8.67 -39.63 2.59
C ALA A 429 9.37 -38.30 2.24
N LEU A 430 9.04 -37.23 2.97
CA LEU A 430 9.64 -35.91 2.76
C LEU A 430 11.11 -35.87 3.20
N ASN A 431 11.45 -36.54 4.30
CA ASN A 431 12.83 -36.65 4.77
C ASN A 431 13.73 -37.34 3.73
N ASN A 432 13.29 -38.50 3.26
CA ASN A 432 14.02 -39.30 2.28
C ASN A 432 14.15 -38.53 0.97
N PHE A 433 13.08 -37.86 0.53
CA PHE A 433 13.11 -37.06 -0.69
C PHE A 433 14.10 -35.91 -0.62
N ILE A 434 14.10 -35.13 0.47
CA ILE A 434 15.06 -34.03 0.60
C ILE A 434 16.49 -34.57 0.75
N ALA A 435 16.69 -35.70 1.45
CA ALA A 435 18.01 -36.30 1.61
C ALA A 435 18.59 -36.87 0.30
N SER A 436 17.74 -37.32 -0.64
CA SER A 436 18.18 -37.93 -1.89
C SER A 436 18.38 -36.96 -3.05
N HIS A 437 18.05 -35.68 -2.89
CA HIS A 437 18.07 -34.68 -3.96
C HIS A 437 18.96 -33.49 -3.64
N LYS A 438 19.52 -32.88 -4.69
CA LYS A 438 20.26 -31.63 -4.58
C LYS A 438 19.34 -30.43 -4.76
N PHE A 439 19.52 -29.42 -3.92
CA PHE A 439 18.73 -28.20 -3.95
C PHE A 439 19.57 -26.94 -4.14
N VAL A 440 18.93 -25.93 -4.70
CA VAL A 440 19.29 -24.52 -4.54
C VAL A 440 18.24 -23.83 -3.68
N TYR A 441 18.67 -22.95 -2.77
CA TYR A 441 17.74 -22.18 -1.94
C TYR A 441 18.35 -20.82 -1.62
N LEU A 442 17.50 -19.83 -1.34
CA LEU A 442 17.98 -18.55 -0.81
C LEU A 442 18.04 -18.67 0.71
N GLU A 443 19.25 -18.66 1.25
CA GLU A 443 19.46 -18.61 2.70
C GLU A 443 19.01 -17.25 3.22
N LYS A 444 17.76 -17.17 3.70
CA LYS A 444 17.17 -15.92 4.21
C LYS A 444 17.44 -15.75 5.72
N GLN A 445 17.66 -16.83 6.47
CA GLN A 445 17.94 -16.92 7.93
C GLN A 445 18.69 -18.24 8.24
N ASP A 446 19.16 -18.44 9.48
CA ASP A 446 19.82 -19.69 9.95
C ASP A 446 18.85 -20.89 9.87
N LEU A 447 18.72 -21.42 8.65
CA LEU A 447 17.89 -22.58 8.32
C LEU A 447 18.40 -23.84 9.00
N SER A 448 19.71 -23.91 9.27
CA SER A 448 20.36 -25.07 9.89
C SER A 448 19.69 -25.43 11.22
N PHE A 449 19.40 -24.45 12.08
CA PHE A 449 18.71 -24.74 13.35
C PHE A 449 17.32 -25.37 13.16
N VAL A 450 16.53 -24.84 12.22
CA VAL A 450 15.13 -25.23 11.99
C VAL A 450 15.04 -26.59 11.32
N VAL A 451 15.89 -26.79 10.32
CA VAL A 451 15.99 -28.03 9.56
C VAL A 451 16.46 -29.14 10.48
N LYS A 452 17.53 -28.93 11.26
CA LYS A 452 18.01 -29.94 12.22
C LYS A 452 16.97 -30.30 13.27
N LYS A 453 16.16 -29.33 13.69
CA LYS A 453 15.07 -29.61 14.63
C LYS A 453 13.97 -30.48 14.02
N MET A 454 13.62 -30.25 12.77
CA MET A 454 12.52 -30.96 12.11
C MET A 454 12.92 -32.31 11.54
N PHE A 455 14.09 -32.38 10.91
CA PHE A 455 14.59 -33.54 10.17
C PHE A 455 15.60 -34.38 10.97
N GLY A 456 16.03 -33.90 12.14
CA GLY A 456 17.01 -34.55 13.01
C GLY A 456 18.35 -33.82 13.05
N GLN A 457 19.07 -33.94 14.17
CA GLN A 457 20.28 -33.14 14.47
C GLN A 457 21.39 -33.26 13.42
N ASN A 458 21.45 -34.40 12.73
CA ASN A 458 22.46 -34.70 11.71
C ASN A 458 21.96 -34.46 10.28
N PHE A 459 20.78 -33.89 10.10
CA PHE A 459 20.22 -33.67 8.78
C PHE A 459 20.81 -32.40 8.16
N GLU A 460 21.26 -32.53 6.92
CA GLU A 460 21.70 -31.43 6.07
C GLU A 460 20.97 -31.51 4.73
N ILE A 461 20.51 -30.37 4.22
CA ILE A 461 19.91 -30.29 2.89
C ILE A 461 21.06 -30.44 1.89
N PRO A 462 21.06 -31.45 1.01
CA PRO A 462 22.10 -31.58 0.00
C PRO A 462 22.01 -30.40 -0.97
N VAL A 463 23.13 -29.69 -1.13
CA VAL A 463 23.19 -28.45 -1.92
C VAL A 463 23.97 -28.67 -3.21
N ASP A 464 23.50 -28.09 -4.31
CA ASP A 464 24.30 -27.96 -5.51
C ASP A 464 25.22 -26.74 -5.41
N SER A 465 26.45 -26.95 -4.91
CA SER A 465 27.40 -25.89 -4.61
C SER A 465 27.76 -25.03 -5.82
N ASN A 466 27.81 -25.61 -7.03
CA ASN A 466 28.12 -24.87 -8.25
C ASN A 466 27.00 -23.88 -8.59
N LYS A 467 25.75 -24.35 -8.53
CA LYS A 467 24.56 -23.52 -8.80
C LYS A 467 24.34 -22.47 -7.71
N MET A 468 24.62 -22.79 -6.44
CA MET A 468 24.58 -21.81 -5.35
C MET A 468 25.62 -20.71 -5.53
N LYS A 469 26.84 -21.03 -5.97
CA LYS A 469 27.87 -20.02 -6.25
C LYS A 469 27.39 -19.04 -7.32
N LEU A 470 26.85 -19.55 -8.42
CA LEU A 470 26.25 -18.72 -9.49
C LEU A 470 25.13 -17.82 -8.95
N LEU A 471 24.27 -18.37 -8.09
CA LEU A 471 23.20 -17.63 -7.43
C LEU A 471 23.75 -16.46 -6.58
N HIS A 472 24.80 -16.69 -5.79
CA HIS A 472 25.40 -15.65 -4.95
C HIS A 472 26.09 -14.53 -5.73
N GLU A 473 26.65 -14.84 -6.90
CA GLU A 473 27.30 -13.86 -7.77
C GLU A 473 26.30 -12.98 -8.53
N TYR A 474 25.03 -13.39 -8.63
CA TYR A 474 24.03 -12.70 -9.43
C TYR A 474 23.33 -11.55 -8.69
N VAL A 475 23.38 -10.33 -9.24
CA VAL A 475 22.88 -9.10 -8.59
C VAL A 475 21.38 -9.18 -8.21
N HIS A 476 20.54 -9.87 -8.99
CA HIS A 476 19.11 -9.96 -8.68
C HIS A 476 18.79 -10.86 -7.48
N THR A 477 19.70 -11.73 -7.03
CA THR A 477 19.45 -12.53 -5.83
C THR A 477 19.43 -11.68 -4.58
N LYS A 478 20.18 -10.56 -4.57
CA LYS A 478 20.04 -9.51 -3.55
C LYS A 478 18.65 -8.89 -3.55
N ILE A 479 17.99 -8.76 -4.71
CA ILE A 479 16.61 -8.25 -4.80
C ILE A 479 15.64 -9.25 -4.17
N LEU A 480 15.80 -10.55 -4.43
CA LEU A 480 14.97 -11.59 -3.81
C LEU A 480 15.21 -11.73 -2.30
N GLN A 481 16.45 -11.53 -1.84
CA GLN A 481 16.81 -11.52 -0.43
C GLN A 481 16.24 -10.31 0.31
N THR A 482 16.16 -9.15 -0.34
CA THR A 482 15.64 -7.91 0.27
C THR A 482 14.11 -7.85 0.32
N HIS A 483 13.39 -8.58 -0.54
CA HIS A 483 11.93 -8.63 -0.53
C HIS A 483 11.42 -9.67 0.48
N GLN A 484 11.57 -9.38 1.77
CA GLN A 484 10.87 -10.14 2.80
C GLN A 484 9.41 -9.66 2.88
N MET A 485 8.49 -10.38 2.22
CA MET A 485 7.10 -10.25 2.59
C MET A 485 6.92 -10.85 3.98
N VAL A 486 6.82 -9.97 4.99
CA VAL A 486 6.49 -10.35 6.37
C VAL A 486 5.01 -10.73 6.41
N PHE A 487 4.68 -11.91 5.88
CA PHE A 487 3.41 -12.55 6.18
C PHE A 487 3.48 -13.02 7.64
N ALA A 488 2.99 -12.20 8.56
CA ALA A 488 3.04 -12.47 10.01
C ALA A 488 2.21 -13.69 10.46
N ASN A 489 1.60 -14.44 9.54
CA ASN A 489 0.59 -15.45 9.83
C ASN A 489 0.71 -16.74 8.98
N TRP A 490 1.91 -17.33 8.92
CA TRP A 490 2.09 -18.72 8.43
C TRP A 490 1.53 -19.78 9.41
N ASN A 491 0.74 -19.38 10.40
CA ASN A 491 0.17 -20.25 11.44
C ASN A 491 -1.30 -20.60 11.19
N LYS A 492 -1.86 -20.15 10.08
CA LYS A 492 -3.25 -20.48 9.74
C LYS A 492 -3.28 -21.92 9.25
N ARG A 493 -4.29 -22.69 9.68
CA ARG A 493 -4.64 -23.98 9.04
C ARG A 493 -4.90 -23.84 7.53
N ASN A 494 -5.17 -22.62 7.10
CA ASN A 494 -5.60 -22.24 5.77
C ASN A 494 -4.71 -21.10 5.27
N TYR A 495 -3.80 -21.40 4.33
CA TYR A 495 -3.05 -20.36 3.62
C TYR A 495 -3.96 -19.65 2.63
N SER A 496 -3.75 -18.35 2.43
CA SER A 496 -4.47 -17.61 1.38
C SER A 496 -3.87 -17.90 0.01
N ASN A 497 -4.66 -17.70 -1.06
CA ASN A 497 -4.15 -17.85 -2.43
C ASN A 497 -2.91 -17.01 -2.68
N SER A 498 -2.89 -15.79 -2.16
CA SER A 498 -1.75 -14.87 -2.23
C SER A 498 -0.47 -15.45 -1.60
N MET A 499 -0.57 -16.11 -0.45
CA MET A 499 0.58 -16.72 0.23
C MET A 499 1.14 -17.88 -0.60
N VAL A 500 0.27 -18.76 -1.08
CA VAL A 500 0.64 -19.94 -1.89
C VAL A 500 1.29 -19.50 -3.21
N ILE A 501 0.66 -18.57 -3.93
CA ILE A 501 1.15 -18.06 -5.22
C ILE A 501 2.49 -17.32 -5.04
N PHE A 502 2.63 -16.54 -3.98
CA PHE A 502 3.88 -15.82 -3.71
C PHE A 502 5.05 -16.78 -3.49
N VAL A 503 4.89 -17.78 -2.63
CA VAL A 503 5.95 -18.76 -2.36
C VAL A 503 6.24 -19.61 -3.61
N ALA A 504 5.19 -20.01 -4.33
CA ALA A 504 5.34 -20.73 -5.59
C ALA A 504 6.11 -19.91 -6.65
N ASN A 505 5.88 -18.59 -6.72
CA ASN A 505 6.61 -17.69 -7.60
C ASN A 505 8.09 -17.60 -7.23
N GLU A 506 8.41 -17.45 -5.94
CA GLU A 506 9.80 -17.33 -5.47
C GLU A 506 10.60 -18.61 -5.78
N VAL A 507 10.04 -19.79 -5.48
CA VAL A 507 10.70 -21.07 -5.72
C VAL A 507 10.78 -21.38 -7.23
N SER A 508 9.72 -21.10 -8.01
CA SER A 508 9.73 -21.26 -9.48
C SER A 508 10.76 -20.37 -10.14
N TYR A 509 10.83 -19.09 -9.76
CA TYR A 509 11.85 -18.17 -10.25
C TYR A 509 13.25 -18.70 -9.96
N LEU A 510 13.50 -19.18 -8.74
CA LEU A 510 14.80 -19.72 -8.35
C LEU A 510 15.19 -20.94 -9.22
N TYR A 511 14.25 -21.86 -9.45
CA TYR A 511 14.47 -23.01 -10.34
C TYR A 511 14.84 -22.54 -11.75
N HIS A 512 13.99 -21.73 -12.40
CA HIS A 512 14.20 -21.31 -13.77
C HIS A 512 15.44 -20.44 -13.96
N PHE A 513 15.77 -19.62 -12.96
CA PHE A 513 17.02 -18.86 -12.95
C PHE A 513 18.23 -19.79 -13.01
N VAL A 514 18.29 -20.77 -12.10
CA VAL A 514 19.42 -21.69 -12.01
C VAL A 514 19.50 -22.64 -13.22
N MET A 515 18.38 -22.99 -13.84
CA MET A 515 18.37 -23.83 -15.04
C MET A 515 18.75 -23.08 -16.31
N SER A 516 18.54 -21.76 -16.37
CA SER A 516 18.87 -20.93 -17.55
C SER A 516 20.32 -20.43 -17.59
N HIS A 517 21.07 -20.57 -16.49
CA HIS A 517 22.44 -20.07 -16.34
C HIS A 517 23.48 -21.20 -16.17
N GLN A 518 23.21 -22.37 -16.78
CA GLN A 518 24.13 -23.53 -16.85
C GLN A 518 25.02 -23.50 -18.10
#